data_AF-A0A9W7MIX8-F1
#
_entry.id   AF-A0A9W7MIX8-F1
#
_cell.length_a   1.000
_cell.length_b   1.000
_cell.length_c   1.000
_cell.angle_alpha   90.00
_cell.angle_beta   90.00
_cell.angle_gamma   90.00
#
_symmetry.space_group_name_H-M   'P 1'
#
loop_
_entity.id
_entity.type
_entity.pdbx_description
1 polymer ?
#
loop_
_entity_poly.entity_id
_entity_poly.type
_entity_poly.pdbx_seq_one_letter_code
_entity_poly.pdbx_strand_id
1 'polypeptide(L)'
;MFSKLLTRTDIDKRLAIPARIMPSLPGFDGSHAVRIRLLYGTRMWPFVCTVRRKGYYKKPVFSGRLWRDFVIRNNLDVGHRITVYKVVDEDNSSSHYRVELEKTAGWRAYGSGTGHVGGEVCQPYTGVVRLDLSLAPPDMDGSIYR
;
A
#
# COMPACT_ATOMS: atom_id res chain seq x y z
N MET A 1 7.12 -8.91 3.76
CA MET A 1 6.67 -7.64 3.13
C MET A 1 7.05 -7.69 1.65
N PHE A 2 6.30 -7.09 0.73
CA PHE A 2 6.49 -7.32 -0.71
C PHE A 2 6.31 -6.05 -1.54
N SER A 3 6.94 -6.02 -2.71
CA SER A 3 6.70 -5.03 -3.75
C SER A 3 6.30 -5.72 -5.05
N LYS A 4 5.40 -5.10 -5.82
CA LYS A 4 4.88 -5.65 -7.07
C LYS A 4 4.39 -4.55 -8.00
N LEU A 5 4.63 -4.71 -9.31
CA LEU A 5 3.93 -3.96 -10.36
C LEU A 5 2.50 -4.49 -10.52
N LEU A 6 1.52 -3.61 -10.46
CA LEU A 6 0.12 -3.93 -10.59
C LEU A 6 -0.19 -4.33 -12.02
N THR A 7 -0.82 -5.49 -12.18
CA THR A 7 -1.34 -5.97 -13.46
C THR A 7 -2.81 -5.62 -13.59
N ARG A 8 -3.37 -5.79 -14.79
CA ARG A 8 -4.80 -5.63 -15.02
C ARG A 8 -5.67 -6.49 -14.10
N THR A 9 -5.22 -7.70 -13.76
CA THR A 9 -5.93 -8.55 -12.79
C THR A 9 -5.92 -7.95 -11.38
N ASP A 10 -4.82 -7.30 -10.99
CA ASP A 10 -4.73 -6.67 -9.67
C ASP A 10 -5.69 -5.48 -9.58
N ILE A 11 -5.75 -4.64 -10.60
CA ILE A 11 -6.65 -3.49 -10.67
C ILE A 11 -8.12 -3.93 -10.74
N ASP A 12 -8.43 -4.82 -11.69
CA ASP A 12 -9.83 -5.12 -12.02
C ASP A 12 -10.45 -6.17 -11.09
N LYS A 13 -9.66 -7.04 -10.45
CA LYS A 13 -10.22 -8.21 -9.75
C LYS A 13 -9.72 -8.33 -8.32
N ARG A 14 -8.41 -8.53 -8.15
CA ARG A 14 -7.81 -8.87 -6.84
C ARG A 14 -6.30 -8.70 -6.86
N LEU A 15 -5.75 -8.15 -5.79
CA LEU A 15 -4.31 -8.15 -5.57
C LEU A 15 -3.86 -9.54 -5.10
N ALA A 16 -3.03 -10.19 -5.90
CA ALA A 16 -2.38 -11.44 -5.48
C ALA A 16 -1.22 -11.16 -4.53
N ILE A 17 -1.24 -11.80 -3.36
CA ILE A 17 -0.22 -11.64 -2.33
C ILE A 17 0.76 -12.80 -2.41
N PRO A 18 2.09 -12.56 -2.35
CA PRO A 18 3.07 -13.63 -2.36
C PRO A 18 2.90 -14.57 -1.15
N ALA A 19 2.80 -15.89 -1.39
CA ALA A 19 2.57 -16.87 -0.32
C ALA A 19 3.66 -16.84 0.78
N ARG A 20 4.90 -16.46 0.43
CA ARG A 20 6.02 -16.30 1.38
C ARG A 20 5.75 -15.31 2.51
N ILE A 21 4.83 -14.36 2.33
CA ILE A 21 4.49 -13.39 3.38
C ILE A 21 3.33 -13.85 4.26
N MET A 22 2.72 -15.00 3.95
CA MET A 22 1.58 -15.55 4.70
C MET A 22 1.86 -15.68 6.21
N PRO A 23 3.05 -16.13 6.68
CA PRO A 23 3.35 -16.18 8.11
C PRO A 23 3.37 -14.81 8.80
N SER A 24 3.54 -13.72 8.02
CA SER A 24 3.54 -12.35 8.54
C SER A 24 2.14 -11.74 8.59
N LEU A 25 1.13 -12.37 7.99
CA LEU A 25 -0.27 -11.93 8.03
C LEU A 25 -0.93 -12.38 9.35
N PRO A 26 -2.04 -11.76 9.78
CA PRO A 26 -2.78 -12.25 10.93
C PRO A 26 -3.28 -13.68 10.68
N GLY A 27 -3.41 -14.43 11.78
CA GLY A 27 -4.00 -15.76 11.76
C GLY A 27 -5.37 -15.75 11.09
N PHE A 28 -5.70 -16.85 10.41
CA PHE A 28 -7.03 -17.02 9.83
C PHE A 28 -7.99 -17.75 10.78
N ASP A 29 -7.51 -18.26 11.91
CA ASP A 29 -8.31 -18.85 13.01
C ASP A 29 -9.40 -19.84 12.55
N GLY A 30 -9.01 -20.78 11.67
CA GLY A 30 -9.93 -21.77 11.08
C GLY A 30 -10.82 -21.23 9.95
N SER A 31 -10.88 -19.92 9.75
CA SER A 31 -11.48 -19.26 8.59
C SER A 31 -10.57 -19.33 7.35
N HIS A 32 -11.10 -18.87 6.23
CA HIS A 32 -10.38 -18.66 4.97
C HIS A 32 -10.26 -17.17 4.62
N ALA A 33 -10.78 -16.30 5.50
CA ALA A 33 -10.78 -14.86 5.34
C ALA A 33 -10.45 -14.19 6.68
N VAL A 34 -9.60 -13.17 6.64
CA VAL A 34 -9.27 -12.32 7.78
C VAL A 34 -9.34 -10.85 7.36
N ARG A 35 -9.93 -10.00 8.21
CA ARG A 35 -9.98 -8.57 7.97
C ARG A 35 -8.71 -7.93 8.51
N ILE A 36 -8.06 -7.12 7.70
CA ILE A 36 -6.84 -6.40 8.06
C ILE A 36 -6.98 -4.92 7.73
N ARG A 37 -6.19 -4.08 8.39
CA ARG A 37 -6.15 -2.64 8.12
C ARG A 37 -4.75 -2.26 7.65
N LEU A 38 -4.68 -1.47 6.58
CA LEU A 38 -3.44 -0.95 6.01
C LEU A 38 -3.49 0.58 6.00
N LEU A 39 -2.41 1.21 6.46
CA LEU A 39 -2.21 2.65 6.38
C LEU A 39 -1.71 3.02 4.97
N TYR A 40 -2.39 3.95 4.30
CA TYR A 40 -1.90 4.56 3.07
C TYR A 40 -2.08 6.08 3.18
N GLY A 41 -0.98 6.83 3.01
CA GLY A 41 -0.92 8.23 3.40
C GLY A 41 -1.25 8.38 4.89
N THR A 42 -2.30 9.12 5.21
CA THR A 42 -2.82 9.31 6.57
C THR A 42 -4.09 8.50 6.86
N ARG A 43 -4.55 7.67 5.91
CA ARG A 43 -5.84 6.97 6.00
C ARG A 43 -5.67 5.48 6.23
N MET A 44 -6.43 4.93 7.18
CA MET A 44 -6.57 3.49 7.37
C MET A 44 -7.60 2.91 6.40
N TRP A 45 -7.17 1.93 5.62
CA TRP A 45 -8.01 1.20 4.67
C TRP A 45 -8.25 -0.22 5.16
N PRO A 46 -9.52 -0.64 5.35
CA PRO A 46 -9.83 -2.02 5.65
C PRO A 46 -9.73 -2.87 4.39
N PHE A 47 -9.20 -4.08 4.50
CA PHE A 47 -9.22 -5.09 3.44
C PHE A 47 -9.64 -6.44 4.01
N VAL A 48 -10.19 -7.29 3.14
CA VAL A 48 -10.35 -8.71 3.44
C VAL A 48 -9.24 -9.46 2.72
N CYS A 49 -8.36 -10.08 3.49
CA CYS A 49 -7.41 -11.05 3.00
C CYS A 49 -8.09 -12.41 2.96
N THR A 50 -8.12 -13.07 1.79
CA THR A 50 -8.65 -14.42 1.66
C THR A 50 -7.58 -15.37 1.17
N VAL A 51 -7.61 -16.61 1.64
CA VAL A 51 -6.78 -17.70 1.10
C VAL A 51 -7.64 -18.64 0.28
N ARG A 52 -7.09 -19.13 -0.83
CA ARG A 52 -7.75 -20.16 -1.64
C ARG A 52 -7.97 -21.42 -0.79
N ARG A 53 -9.16 -22.01 -0.89
CA ARG A 53 -9.54 -23.25 -0.19
C ARG A 53 -8.97 -24.52 -0.86
N LYS A 54 -8.65 -24.46 -2.16
CA LYS A 54 -8.18 -25.59 -2.97
C LYS A 54 -6.77 -25.34 -3.50
N GLY A 55 -5.98 -26.41 -3.57
CA GLY A 55 -4.59 -26.42 -4.07
C GLY A 55 -3.55 -26.59 -2.96
N TYR A 56 -2.37 -27.10 -3.32
CA TYR A 56 -1.27 -27.38 -2.38
C TYR A 56 -0.79 -26.13 -1.62
N TYR A 57 -0.85 -24.94 -2.25
CA TYR A 57 -0.48 -23.68 -1.63
C TYR A 57 -1.70 -22.76 -1.39
N LYS A 58 -1.88 -22.36 -0.12
CA LYS A 58 -2.88 -21.36 0.29
C LYS A 58 -2.47 -19.96 -0.18
N LYS A 59 -2.78 -19.61 -1.42
CA LYS A 59 -2.41 -18.30 -1.99
C LYS A 59 -3.32 -17.19 -1.45
N PRO A 60 -2.78 -16.18 -0.74
CA PRO A 60 -3.56 -15.07 -0.22
C PRO A 60 -3.86 -14.02 -1.29
N VAL A 61 -5.00 -13.34 -1.17
CA VAL A 61 -5.43 -12.23 -2.05
C VAL A 61 -6.21 -11.16 -1.29
N PHE A 62 -6.09 -9.89 -1.71
CA PHE A 62 -7.08 -8.86 -1.40
C PHE A 62 -8.08 -8.77 -2.55
N SER A 63 -9.38 -8.84 -2.24
CA SER A 63 -10.44 -8.87 -3.25
C SER A 63 -11.72 -8.22 -2.76
N GLY A 64 -12.71 -8.12 -3.66
CA GLY A 64 -14.04 -7.61 -3.34
C GLY A 64 -14.09 -6.09 -3.26
N ARG A 65 -15.18 -5.58 -2.67
CA ARG A 65 -15.49 -4.15 -2.66
C ARG A 65 -14.40 -3.30 -2.01
N LEU A 66 -13.84 -3.75 -0.88
CA LEU A 66 -12.82 -2.98 -0.16
C LEU A 66 -11.54 -2.78 -0.98
N TRP A 67 -11.11 -3.81 -1.73
CA TRP A 67 -9.98 -3.69 -2.64
C TRP A 67 -10.29 -2.76 -3.82
N ARG A 68 -11.45 -2.93 -4.47
CA ARG A 68 -11.89 -2.06 -5.56
C ARG A 68 -12.00 -0.60 -5.15
N ASP A 69 -12.55 -0.34 -3.97
CA ASP A 69 -12.68 1.00 -3.42
C ASP A 69 -11.33 1.66 -3.20
N PHE A 70 -10.33 0.91 -2.73
CA PHE A 70 -8.96 1.41 -2.59
C PHE A 70 -8.35 1.74 -3.95
N VAL A 71 -8.50 0.87 -4.94
CA VAL A 71 -7.99 1.09 -6.31
C VAL A 71 -8.57 2.37 -6.92
N ILE A 72 -9.90 2.51 -6.88
CA ILE A 72 -10.62 3.63 -7.50
C ILE A 72 -10.29 4.94 -6.78
N ARG A 73 -10.39 4.98 -5.45
CA ARG A 73 -10.25 6.22 -4.67
C ARG A 73 -8.81 6.73 -4.57
N ASN A 74 -7.81 5.90 -4.88
CA ASN A 74 -6.41 6.28 -4.88
C ASN A 74 -5.80 6.28 -6.29
N ASN A 75 -6.64 6.15 -7.33
CA ASN A 75 -6.24 6.18 -8.74
C ASN A 75 -5.08 5.22 -9.05
N LEU A 76 -5.19 3.97 -8.58
CA LEU A 76 -4.24 2.92 -8.94
C LEU A 76 -4.46 2.51 -10.38
N ASP A 77 -3.37 2.27 -11.09
CA ASP A 77 -3.39 1.87 -12.49
C ASP A 77 -2.39 0.74 -12.74
N VAL A 78 -2.54 0.08 -13.88
CA VAL A 78 -1.61 -0.94 -14.36
C VAL A 78 -0.23 -0.32 -14.49
N GLY A 79 0.78 -1.05 -14.03
CA GLY A 79 2.16 -0.59 -14.03
C GLY A 79 2.56 0.20 -12.78
N HIS A 80 1.63 0.72 -11.98
CA HIS A 80 2.01 1.28 -10.67
C HIS A 80 2.64 0.20 -9.79
N ARG A 81 3.61 0.58 -8.95
CA ARG A 81 4.23 -0.33 -8.01
C ARG A 81 3.60 -0.15 -6.63
N ILE A 82 3.05 -1.22 -6.10
CA ILE A 82 2.59 -1.30 -4.72
C ILE A 82 3.65 -1.96 -3.85
N THR A 83 3.97 -1.33 -2.73
CA THR A 83 4.84 -1.90 -1.70
C THR A 83 4.06 -1.98 -0.39
N VAL A 84 4.03 -3.17 0.20
CA VAL A 84 3.35 -3.44 1.47
C VAL A 84 4.36 -3.90 2.50
N TYR A 85 4.44 -3.16 3.60
CA TYR A 85 5.26 -3.49 4.75
C TYR A 85 4.45 -3.55 6.04
N LYS A 86 5.00 -4.22 7.07
CA LYS A 86 4.46 -4.29 8.42
C LYS A 86 5.41 -3.48 9.31
N VAL A 87 4.87 -2.45 9.92
CA VAL A 87 5.54 -1.61 10.90
C VAL A 87 5.28 -2.22 12.27
N VAL A 88 6.32 -2.30 13.07
CA VAL A 88 6.27 -2.78 14.45
C VAL A 88 6.67 -1.59 15.30
N ASP A 89 5.95 -1.36 16.39
CA ASP A 89 6.26 -0.27 17.31
C ASP A 89 7.58 -0.55 18.04
N GLU A 90 8.22 0.49 18.58
CA GLU A 90 9.57 0.40 19.16
C GLU A 90 9.66 -0.62 20.31
N ASP A 91 8.58 -0.77 21.06
CA ASP A 91 8.44 -1.72 22.17
C ASP A 91 7.95 -3.11 21.73
N ASN A 92 7.72 -3.31 20.43
CA ASN A 92 7.17 -4.52 19.83
C ASN A 92 5.81 -4.96 20.44
N SER A 93 5.09 -4.03 21.09
CA SER A 93 3.78 -4.28 21.68
C SER A 93 2.68 -4.36 20.61
N SER A 94 2.89 -3.69 19.48
CA SER A 94 1.90 -3.48 18.46
C SER A 94 2.53 -3.49 17.07
N SER A 95 1.71 -3.83 16.06
CA SER A 95 2.14 -3.78 14.67
C SER A 95 0.98 -3.42 13.74
N HIS A 96 1.30 -2.69 12.68
CA HIS A 96 0.34 -2.31 11.66
C HIS A 96 0.94 -2.51 10.26
N TYR A 97 0.09 -2.53 9.24
CA TYR A 97 0.56 -2.62 7.85
C TYR A 97 0.53 -1.24 7.23
N ARG A 98 1.52 -0.94 6.39
CA ARG A 98 1.59 0.30 5.61
C ARG A 98 1.79 -0.03 4.14
N VAL A 99 1.20 0.81 3.30
CA VAL A 99 1.26 0.74 1.85
C VAL A 99 1.93 1.99 1.33
N GLU A 100 2.80 1.79 0.35
CA GLU A 100 3.35 2.84 -0.49
C GLU A 100 3.04 2.54 -1.95
N LEU A 101 2.78 3.61 -2.70
CA LEU A 101 2.53 3.54 -4.13
C LEU A 101 3.55 4.41 -4.85
N GLU A 102 4.27 3.79 -5.77
CA GLU A 102 5.13 4.48 -6.71
C GLU A 102 4.40 4.49 -8.06
N LYS A 103 4.02 5.69 -8.49
CA LYS A 103 3.42 5.92 -9.80
C LYS A 103 4.57 5.93 -10.81
N THR A 104 4.69 4.87 -11.58
CA THR A 104 5.63 4.83 -12.70
C THR A 104 5.08 5.72 -13.82
N ALA A 105 5.67 6.91 -13.97
CA ALA A 105 5.43 7.73 -15.15
C ALA A 105 5.98 6.97 -16.36
N GLY A 106 5.12 6.49 -17.26
CA GLY A 106 5.64 5.98 -18.53
C GLY A 106 4.80 5.01 -19.35
N TRP A 107 3.67 4.46 -18.87
CA TRP A 107 2.93 3.51 -19.73
C TRP A 107 2.04 4.20 -20.79
N ARG A 108 1.74 5.50 -20.63
CA ARG A 108 0.97 6.29 -21.62
C ARG A 108 1.67 6.51 -22.97
N ALA A 109 2.89 6.02 -23.17
CA ALA A 109 3.64 6.21 -24.42
C ALA A 109 3.34 5.16 -25.53
N TYR A 110 2.52 4.13 -25.29
CA TYR A 110 2.18 3.13 -26.31
C TYR A 110 0.67 3.04 -26.51
N GLY A 111 0.13 4.02 -27.23
CA GLY A 111 -1.28 4.07 -27.58
C GLY A 111 -1.64 5.33 -28.36
N SER A 112 -0.87 5.64 -29.41
CA SER A 112 -1.25 6.67 -30.38
C SER A 112 -2.52 6.24 -31.10
N GLY A 113 -3.61 6.94 -30.79
CA GLY A 113 -4.89 6.92 -31.52
C GLY A 113 -5.65 8.19 -31.13
N THR A 114 -5.69 9.14 -32.05
CA THR A 114 -6.06 10.55 -31.90
C THR A 114 -7.51 10.81 -31.47
N GLY A 115 -7.72 11.83 -30.64
CA GLY A 115 -9.04 12.45 -30.40
C GLY A 115 -9.05 13.42 -29.22
N HIS A 116 -8.75 14.71 -29.47
CA HIS A 116 -9.04 15.82 -28.55
C HIS A 116 -10.55 15.89 -28.23
N VAL A 117 -10.93 16.08 -26.96
CA VAL A 117 -11.64 17.29 -26.45
C VAL A 117 -11.34 17.41 -24.93
N GLY A 118 -11.20 18.64 -24.46
CA GLY A 118 -10.63 19.03 -23.18
C GLY A 118 -11.27 18.45 -21.91
N GLY A 119 -10.42 18.31 -20.91
CA GLY A 119 -10.75 17.99 -19.53
C GLY A 119 -9.53 18.29 -18.67
N GLU A 120 -9.75 19.05 -17.61
CA GLU A 120 -8.76 19.75 -16.79
C GLU A 120 -7.57 18.86 -16.38
N VAL A 121 -6.36 19.40 -16.55
CA VAL A 121 -5.13 18.81 -16.03
C VAL A 121 -5.16 18.97 -14.51
N CYS A 122 -5.74 18.00 -13.79
CA CYS A 122 -5.40 17.83 -12.39
C CYS A 122 -3.93 17.42 -12.34
N GLN A 123 -3.05 18.38 -12.01
CA GLN A 123 -1.64 18.14 -11.80
C GLN A 123 -1.45 16.93 -10.86
N PRO A 124 -0.61 15.94 -11.21
CA PRO A 124 -0.28 14.89 -10.27
C PRO A 124 0.57 15.50 -9.16
N TYR A 125 0.07 15.46 -7.92
CA TYR A 125 0.89 15.66 -6.73
C TYR A 125 1.97 14.57 -6.70
N THR A 126 3.11 14.83 -7.31
CA THR A 126 4.34 14.07 -7.09
C THR A 126 4.99 14.62 -5.83
N GLY A 127 4.39 14.30 -4.69
CA GLY A 127 4.92 14.65 -3.38
C GLY A 127 5.10 13.38 -2.56
N VAL A 128 6.21 12.67 -2.76
CA VAL A 128 6.75 11.84 -1.67
C VAL A 128 7.35 12.83 -0.69
N VAL A 129 6.55 13.30 0.27
CA VAL A 129 7.08 14.07 1.39
C VAL A 129 7.82 13.08 2.28
N ARG A 130 9.13 12.93 2.06
CA ARG A 130 10.02 12.47 3.13
C ARG A 130 9.98 13.57 4.18
N LEU A 131 9.27 13.35 5.29
CA LEU A 131 9.56 14.10 6.52
C LEU A 131 10.95 13.64 6.95
N ASP A 132 11.97 14.45 6.66
CA ASP A 132 13.22 14.37 7.39
C ASP A 132 12.94 14.96 8.77
N LEU A 133 12.80 14.08 9.77
CA LEU A 133 12.80 14.49 11.17
C LEU A 133 14.26 14.84 11.51
N SER A 134 14.72 16.04 11.16
CA SER A 134 15.90 16.60 11.79
C SER A 134 15.51 16.97 13.23
N LEU A 135 15.76 16.06 14.16
CA LEU A 135 15.78 16.37 15.59
C LEU A 135 16.85 17.45 15.81
N ALA A 136 16.43 18.69 16.01
CA ALA A 136 17.29 19.69 16.62
C ALA A 136 17.64 19.20 18.04
N PRO A 137 18.91 19.20 18.46
CA PRO A 137 19.25 18.90 19.85
C PRO A 137 18.62 19.95 20.77
N PRO A 138 18.18 19.57 21.99
CA PRO A 138 17.64 20.53 22.94
C PRO A 138 18.72 21.55 23.32
N ASP A 139 18.37 22.83 23.21
CA ASP A 139 19.14 23.95 23.73
C ASP A 139 19.41 23.73 25.23
N MET A 140 20.67 23.45 25.56
CA MET A 140 21.17 23.49 26.93
C MET A 140 21.56 24.94 27.26
N ASP A 141 20.57 25.76 27.61
CA ASP A 141 20.82 26.94 28.43
C ASP A 141 20.81 26.50 29.90
N GLY A 142 22.02 26.39 30.45
CA GLY A 142 22.25 25.94 31.82
C GLY A 142 23.49 26.62 32.36
N SER A 143 23.32 27.91 32.65
CA SER A 143 24.31 28.79 33.25
C SER A 143 25.08 28.18 34.44
N ILE A 144 26.36 28.52 34.43
CA ILE A 144 27.38 28.43 35.48
C ILE A 144 26.79 28.62 36.89
N TYR A 145 26.93 27.61 37.75
CA TYR A 145 27.00 27.84 39.20
C TYR A 145 28.48 28.02 39.57
N ARG A 146 28.78 29.21 40.11
CA ARG A 146 29.96 29.49 40.92
C ARG A 146 29.87 28.77 42.26
#